data_AF-A0A8C6AE68-F1
#
_entry.id   AF-A0A8C6AE68-F1
#
_cell.length_a   1.000
_cell.length_b   1.000
_cell.length_c   1.000
_cell.angle_alpha   90.00
_cell.angle_beta   90.00
_cell.angle_gamma   90.00
#
_symmetry.space_group_name_H-M   'P 1'
#
loop_
_entity.id
_entity.type
_entity.pdbx_description
1 polymer ?
#
loop_
_entity_poly.entity_id
_entity_poly.type
_entity_poly.pdbx_seq_one_letter_code
_entity_poly.pdbx_strand_id
1 'polypeptide(L)' 'MKIVYYLLHFLCYMTFILQATCSLIDAERCTKRYGNCRRNCYKREKQIDICFSVRKICCLEIFEDD' A
#
# COMPACT_ATOMS: atom_id res chain seq x y z
N MET A 1 21.81 -28.63 -9.77
CA MET A 1 20.42 -28.95 -9.36
C MET A 1 19.45 -27.89 -9.88
N LYS A 2 18.93 -28.04 -11.11
CA LYS A 2 18.01 -27.05 -11.73
C LYS A 2 16.64 -26.99 -11.04
N ILE A 3 16.20 -28.10 -10.46
CA ILE A 3 14.91 -28.20 -9.74
C ILE A 3 14.84 -27.26 -8.55
N VAL A 4 15.91 -27.16 -7.76
CA VAL A 4 15.96 -26.27 -6.59
C VAL A 4 15.85 -24.80 -7.03
N TYR A 5 16.48 -24.44 -8.15
CA TYR A 5 16.38 -23.10 -8.73
C TYR A 5 14.94 -22.77 -9.14
N TYR A 6 14.25 -23.67 -9.84
CA TYR A 6 12.85 -23.44 -10.24
C TYR A 6 11.91 -23.35 -9.04
N LEU A 7 12.12 -24.17 -8.00
CA LEU A 7 11.34 -24.11 -6.76
C LEU A 7 11.54 -22.77 -6.03
N LEU A 8 12.78 -22.31 -5.89
CA LEU A 8 13.08 -21.00 -5.28
C LEU A 8 12.46 -19.85 -6.08
N HIS A 9 12.55 -19.90 -7.41
CA HIS A 9 11.94 -18.89 -8.27
C HIS A 9 10.41 -18.86 -8.14
N PHE A 10 9.77 -20.02 -8.07
CA PHE A 10 8.33 -20.13 -7.87
C PHE A 10 7.90 -19.57 -6.51
N LEU A 11 8.64 -19.88 -5.44
CA LEU A 11 8.38 -19.35 -4.10
C LEU A 11 8.54 -17.82 -4.04
N CYS A 12 9.57 -17.26 -4.68
CA CYS A 12 9.71 -15.81 -4.82
C CYS A 12 8.55 -15.18 -5.60
N TYR A 13 8.10 -15.82 -6.67
CA TYR A 13 6.99 -15.30 -7.47
C TYR A 13 5.68 -15.31 -6.67
N MET A 14 5.40 -16.39 -5.95
CA MET A 14 4.20 -16.50 -5.12
C MET A 14 4.21 -15.52 -3.95
N THR A 15 5.34 -15.30 -3.30
CA THR A 15 5.44 -14.30 -2.22
C THR A 15 5.23 -12.88 -2.73
N PHE A 16 5.74 -12.57 -3.93
CA PHE A 16 5.54 -11.25 -4.56
C PHE A 16 4.07 -11.01 -4.93
N ILE A 17 3.42 -12.00 -5.55
CA ILE A 17 1.98 -11.91 -5.87
C ILE A 17 1.14 -11.83 -4.60
N LEU A 18 1.45 -12.65 -3.60
CA LEU A 18 0.70 -12.70 -2.35
C LEU A 18 0.82 -11.38 -1.56
N GLN A 19 2.00 -10.75 -1.53
CA GLN A 19 2.15 -9.41 -0.97
C GLN A 19 1.34 -8.37 -1.74
N ALA A 20 1.32 -8.44 -3.07
CA ALA A 20 0.49 -7.56 -3.87
C ALA A 20 -1.00 -7.75 -3.54
N THR A 21 -1.48 -8.99 -3.41
CA THR A 21 -2.90 -9.25 -3.10
C THR A 21 -3.29 -8.87 -1.68
N CYS A 22 -2.43 -9.06 -0.67
CA CYS A 22 -2.69 -8.60 0.69
C CYS A 22 -2.67 -7.05 0.81
N SER A 23 -1.83 -6.36 0.02
CA SER A 23 -1.77 -4.89 -0.01
C SER A 23 -2.96 -4.22 -0.69
N LEU A 24 -3.77 -4.97 -1.46
CA LEU A 24 -5.01 -4.45 -2.05
C LEU A 24 -6.06 -4.11 -0.99
N ILE A 25 -6.03 -4.79 0.16
CA ILE A 25 -6.96 -4.57 1.27
C ILE A 25 -6.76 -3.18 1.91
N ASP A 26 -5.52 -2.66 1.96
CA ASP A 26 -5.22 -1.36 2.58
C ASP A 26 -5.55 -0.16 1.69
N ALA A 27 -5.49 -0.30 0.36
CA ALA A 27 -5.85 0.77 -0.55
C ALA A 27 -7.34 1.13 -0.48
N GLU A 28 -8.21 0.14 -0.26
CA GLU A 28 -9.64 0.37 -0.08
C GLU A 28 -9.94 1.16 1.19
N ARG A 29 -9.18 0.91 2.27
CA ARG A 29 -9.32 1.63 3.54
C ARG A 29 -9.00 3.12 3.40
N CYS A 30 -8.00 3.47 2.60
CA CYS A 30 -7.66 4.87 2.32
C CYS A 30 -8.82 5.60 1.61
N THR A 31 -9.31 5.03 0.51
CA THR A 31 -10.41 5.61 -0.28
C THR A 31 -11.71 5.66 0.52
N LYS A 32 -12.02 4.62 1.31
CA LYS A 32 -13.22 4.58 2.19
C LYS A 32 -13.23 5.67 3.24
N ARG A 33 -12.06 6.15 3.66
CA ARG A 33 -11.91 7.25 4.62
C ARG A 33 -11.86 8.63 3.95
N TYR A 34 -12.15 8.72 2.65
CA TYR A 34 -11.97 9.94 1.84
C TYR A 34 -10.51 10.43 1.82
N GLY A 35 -9.55 9.53 2.07
CA GLY A 35 -8.13 9.82 1.98
C GLY A 35 -7.61 9.75 0.55
N ASN A 36 -6.50 10.44 0.30
CA ASN A 36 -5.81 10.50 -0.99
C ASN A 36 -4.40 9.88 -0.92
N CYS A 37 -4.06 9.06 -1.91
CA CYS A 37 -2.74 8.44 -2.02
C CYS A 37 -1.71 9.39 -2.65
N ARG A 38 -0.70 9.83 -1.88
CA ARG A 38 0.35 10.77 -2.31
C ARG A 38 1.72 10.29 -1.88
N ARG A 39 2.80 10.89 -2.39
CA ARG A 39 4.16 10.60 -1.87
C ARG A 39 4.38 11.23 -0.50
N ASN A 40 3.96 12.48 -0.34
CA ASN A 40 3.97 13.25 0.90
C ASN A 40 2.60 13.92 1.07
N CYS A 41 2.11 14.05 2.31
CA CYS A 41 0.88 14.77 2.62
C CYS A 41 1.08 16.29 2.56
N TYR A 42 0.02 17.02 2.24
CA TYR A 42 0.02 18.48 2.35
C TYR A 42 0.04 18.94 3.81
N LYS A 43 0.37 20.22 4.06
CA LYS A 43 0.42 20.78 5.43
C LYS A 43 -0.89 20.64 6.21
N ARG A 44 -2.03 20.60 5.51
CA ARG A 44 -3.39 20.44 6.07
C ARG A 44 -3.89 18.99 6.05
N GLU A 45 -3.02 18.05 5.73
CA GLU A 45 -3.34 16.62 5.68
C GLU A 45 -2.49 15.85 6.70
N LYS A 46 -3.04 14.76 7.23
CA LYS A 46 -2.33 13.81 8.12
C LYS A 46 -2.12 12.48 7.41
N GLN A 47 -0.94 11.89 7.58
CA GLN A 47 -0.71 10.51 7.17
C GLN A 47 -1.50 9.57 8.11
N ILE A 48 -2.35 8.73 7.54
CA ILE A 48 -3.18 7.80 8.31
C ILE A 48 -2.94 6.33 7.97
N ASP A 49 -2.38 6.04 6.79
CA ASP A 49 -2.13 4.69 6.31
C ASP A 49 -1.11 4.68 5.15
N ILE A 50 -0.85 3.51 4.57
CA ILE A 50 -0.08 3.33 3.32
C ILE A 50 -1.00 3.01 2.14
N CYS A 51 -0.50 3.18 0.91
CA CYS A 51 -1.25 2.81 -0.30
C CYS A 51 -0.59 1.62 -1.01
N PHE A 52 -1.30 1.05 -2.00
CA PHE A 52 -0.83 -0.09 -2.83
C PHE A 52 0.56 0.12 -3.46
N SER A 53 0.98 1.37 -3.65
CA SER A 53 2.34 1.68 -4.08
C SER A 53 3.23 1.92 -2.86
N VAL A 54 4.31 1.13 -2.72
CA VAL A 54 5.31 1.22 -1.63
C VAL A 54 5.90 2.63 -1.44
N ARG A 55 5.77 3.51 -2.44
CA ARG A 55 6.23 4.91 -2.41
C ARG A 55 5.12 5.92 -2.13
N LYS A 56 3.90 5.47 -1.84
CA LYS A 56 2.74 6.32 -1.59
C LYS A 56 2.14 6.01 -0.22
N ILE A 57 1.76 7.07 0.46
CA ILE A 57 1.08 7.08 1.75
C ILE A 57 -0.35 7.59 1.57
N CYS A 58 -1.24 7.21 2.48
CA CYS A 58 -2.60 7.69 2.55
C CYS A 58 -2.66 8.97 3.40
N CYS A 59 -3.14 10.05 2.80
CA CYS A 59 -3.27 11.37 3.42
C CYS A 59 -4.75 11.73 3.58
N LEU A 60 -5.15 12.16 4.78
CA LEU A 60 -6.51 12.62 5.06
C LEU A 60 -6.49 14.10 5.45
N GLU A 61 -7.36 14.91 4.84
CA GLU A 61 -7.51 16.32 5.18
C GLU A 61 -8.02 16.47 6.62
N ILE A 62 -7.35 17.33 7.39
CA ILE A 62 -7.77 17.66 8.76
C ILE A 62 -8.79 18.79 8.61
N PHE A 63 -10.07 18.48 8.79
CA PHE A 63 -11.07 19.51 9.02
C PHE A 63 -10.89 19.97 10.47
N GLU A 64 -10.34 21.17 10.65
CA GLU A 64 -10.50 21.88 11.92
C GLU A 64 -11.99 22.25 11.98
N ASP A 65 -12.74 21.57 12.85
CA ASP A 65 -14.10 21.98 13.19
C ASP A 65 -13.98 23.34 13.91
N ASP A 66 -14.39 24.43 13.25
CA ASP A 66 -14.55 25.78 13.83
C ASP A 66 -15.64 25.82 14.91
#